data_AF-A0A444V848-F1
#
_entry.id   AF-A0A444V848-F1
#
_cell.length_a   1.000
_cell.length_b   1.000
_cell.length_c   1.000
_cell.angle_alpha   90.00
_cell.angle_beta   90.00
_cell.angle_gamma   90.00
#
_symmetry.space_group_name_H-M   'P 1'
#
loop_
_entity.id
_entity.type
_entity.pdbx_description
1 polymer ?
#
loop_
_entity_poly.entity_id
_entity_poly.type
_entity_poly.pdbx_seq_one_letter_code
_entity_poly.pdbx_strand_id
1 'polypeptide(L)'
;MGDMKQKLFQRGDYHIDVCINDYLDVYCPHYADSVPEDKTERYVLYMVNYDGYSTCDHTSKGFKRWECNRPHSPNGPLKFSEKFQLFTPFSLGFEFRPGREYYYISSTIAENGRRTCLKLKVFVRPTNSCVKTIGVHDRVFDVNDKVENSLEPAGILDHVIVVPAAWSKQYKNF
;
A
#
# COMPACT_ATOMS: atom_id res chain seq x y z
N MET A 1 7.23 12.77 -6.34
CA MET A 1 5.95 12.16 -5.88
C MET A 1 6.14 11.10 -4.77
N GLY A 2 7.34 10.51 -4.57
CA GLY A 2 7.59 9.47 -3.55
C GLY A 2 7.62 9.96 -2.09
N ASP A 3 8.07 11.18 -1.83
CA ASP A 3 8.28 11.71 -0.46
C ASP A 3 7.01 11.99 0.34
N MET A 4 5.88 12.29 -0.32
CA MET A 4 4.65 12.64 0.38
C MET A 4 4.02 11.42 1.06
N LYS A 5 4.01 10.26 0.40
CA LYS A 5 3.44 9.03 0.97
C LYS A 5 4.20 8.62 2.24
N GLN A 6 5.53 8.71 2.23
CA GLN A 6 6.37 8.36 3.38
C GLN A 6 6.12 9.27 4.59
N LYS A 7 5.89 10.57 4.37
CA LYS A 7 5.52 11.52 5.45
C LYS A 7 4.13 11.27 6.03
N LEU A 8 3.14 10.84 5.24
CA LEU A 8 1.81 10.47 5.75
C LEU A 8 1.87 9.20 6.60
N PHE A 9 2.71 8.22 6.25
CA PHE A 9 2.91 7.03 7.08
C PHE A 9 3.48 7.37 8.46
N GLN A 10 4.42 8.31 8.53
CA GLN A 10 5.00 8.77 9.80
C GLN A 10 4.02 9.55 10.68
N ARG A 11 3.00 10.19 10.08
CA ARG A 11 1.95 10.93 10.80
C ARG A 11 0.78 10.04 11.23
N GLY A 12 0.70 8.81 10.71
CA GLY A 12 -0.36 7.86 11.06
C GLY A 12 -1.74 8.25 10.53
N ASP A 13 -1.84 9.16 9.57
CA ASP A 13 -3.10 9.63 8.99
C ASP A 13 -3.33 9.10 7.56
N TYR A 14 -2.52 8.13 7.14
CA TYR A 14 -2.62 7.55 5.81
C TYR A 14 -3.95 6.82 5.61
N HIS A 15 -4.73 7.33 4.66
CA HIS A 15 -5.99 6.75 4.26
C HIS A 15 -6.17 6.79 2.74
N ILE A 16 -6.96 5.86 2.22
CA ILE A 16 -7.32 5.80 0.81
C ILE A 16 -8.81 5.52 0.66
N ASP A 17 -9.39 6.09 -0.39
CA ASP A 17 -10.74 5.77 -0.82
C ASP A 17 -10.69 4.80 -2.00
N VAL A 18 -11.42 3.70 -1.92
CA VAL A 18 -11.47 2.65 -2.95
C VAL A 18 -12.90 2.38 -3.37
N CYS A 19 -13.06 1.82 -4.56
CA CYS A 19 -14.33 1.30 -5.03
C CYS A 19 -14.35 -0.22 -4.94
N ILE A 20 -15.56 -0.81 -4.97
CA ILE A 20 -15.68 -2.25 -5.14
C ILE A 20 -15.00 -2.66 -6.45
N ASN A 21 -14.28 -3.78 -6.42
CA ASN A 21 -13.41 -4.32 -7.45
C ASN A 21 -12.08 -3.58 -7.71
N ASP A 22 -11.80 -2.48 -6.99
CA ASP A 22 -10.45 -1.90 -6.97
C ASP A 22 -9.46 -2.87 -6.32
N TYR A 23 -8.17 -2.59 -6.55
CA TYR A 23 -7.07 -3.32 -5.94
C TYR A 23 -6.21 -2.39 -5.09
N LEU A 24 -5.79 -2.90 -3.93
CA LEU A 24 -4.74 -2.33 -3.11
C LEU A 24 -3.50 -3.20 -3.26
N ASP A 25 -2.43 -2.63 -3.77
CA ASP A 25 -1.12 -3.24 -3.79
C ASP A 25 -0.27 -2.73 -2.62
N VAL A 26 0.29 -3.67 -1.88
CA VAL A 26 1.18 -3.43 -0.75
C VAL A 26 2.55 -3.95 -1.09
N TYR A 27 3.54 -3.06 -1.08
CA TYR A 27 4.93 -3.38 -1.32
C TYR A 27 5.68 -3.40 0.01
N CYS A 28 6.34 -4.52 0.29
CA CYS A 28 7.23 -4.67 1.42
C CYS A 28 8.51 -3.85 1.23
N PRO A 29 9.26 -3.54 2.31
CA PRO A 29 10.55 -2.90 2.20
C PRO A 29 11.50 -3.83 1.46
N HIS A 30 12.32 -3.24 0.59
CA HIS A 30 13.33 -3.96 -0.17
C HIS A 30 14.65 -3.23 -0.06
N TYR A 31 15.71 -4.01 0.13
CA TYR A 31 17.04 -3.53 0.38
C TYR A 31 18.03 -4.25 -0.55
N ALA A 32 19.05 -3.52 -1.00
CA ALA A 32 20.16 -4.12 -1.73
C ALA A 32 20.88 -5.17 -0.87
N ASP A 33 21.47 -6.19 -1.51
CA ASP A 33 22.19 -7.29 -0.83
C ASP A 33 23.40 -6.81 0.00
N SER A 34 23.88 -5.59 -0.25
CA SER A 34 24.93 -4.95 0.55
C SER A 34 24.48 -4.50 1.94
N VAL A 35 23.15 -4.44 2.19
CA VAL A 35 22.60 -4.01 3.49
C VAL A 35 22.56 -5.21 4.44
N PRO A 36 23.17 -5.12 5.62
CA PRO A 36 23.08 -6.16 6.64
C PRO A 36 21.66 -6.42 7.13
N GLU A 37 21.36 -7.69 7.43
CA GLU A 37 20.03 -8.20 7.78
C GLU A 37 19.50 -7.68 9.14
N ASP A 38 20.37 -7.15 10.00
CA ASP A 38 20.05 -6.43 11.24
C ASP A 38 19.58 -4.98 11.00
N LYS A 39 19.91 -4.43 9.83
CA LYS A 39 19.48 -3.09 9.39
C LYS A 39 18.27 -3.11 8.48
N THR A 40 17.72 -4.29 8.19
CA THR A 40 16.54 -4.45 7.34
C THR A 40 15.26 -4.52 8.15
N GLU A 41 14.28 -3.72 7.74
CA GLU A 41 12.96 -3.74 8.35
C GLU A 41 12.15 -4.96 7.90
N ARG A 42 11.49 -5.60 8.87
CA ARG A 42 10.52 -6.67 8.65
C ARG A 42 9.27 -6.38 9.46
N TYR A 43 8.12 -6.69 8.90
CA TYR A 43 6.86 -6.51 9.61
C TYR A 43 5.81 -7.51 9.16
N VAL A 44 4.87 -7.76 10.08
CA VAL A 44 3.65 -8.52 9.81
C VAL A 44 2.50 -7.54 9.68
N LEU A 45 1.70 -7.70 8.62
CA LEU A 45 0.52 -6.89 8.37
C LEU A 45 -0.72 -7.60 8.90
N TYR A 46 -1.50 -6.87 9.68
CA TYR A 46 -2.75 -7.34 10.25
C TYR A 46 -3.91 -6.50 9.74
N MET A 47 -5.03 -7.16 9.49
CA MET A 47 -6.30 -6.50 9.34
C MET A 47 -7.00 -6.50 10.70
N VAL A 48 -7.43 -5.32 11.16
CA VAL A 48 -7.96 -5.10 12.51
C VAL A 48 -9.30 -4.36 12.46
N ASN A 49 -10.01 -4.35 13.59
CA ASN A 49 -11.12 -3.41 13.80
C ASN A 49 -10.61 -1.99 14.14
N TYR A 50 -11.55 -1.05 14.31
CA TYR A 50 -11.22 0.35 14.66
C TYR A 50 -10.44 0.48 15.99
N ASP A 51 -10.81 -0.31 17.00
CA ASP A 51 -10.12 -0.27 18.31
C ASP A 51 -8.65 -0.69 18.16
N GLY A 52 -8.40 -1.81 17.48
CA GLY A 52 -7.05 -2.31 17.22
C GLY A 52 -6.23 -1.35 16.36
N TYR A 53 -6.86 -0.67 15.40
CA TYR A 53 -6.23 0.40 14.63
C TYR A 53 -5.82 1.60 15.49
N SER A 54 -6.67 1.98 16.44
CA SER A 54 -6.44 3.13 17.32
C SER A 54 -5.36 2.86 18.37
N THR A 55 -5.27 1.61 18.86
CA THR A 55 -4.31 1.20 19.90
C THR A 55 -3.06 0.49 19.38
N CYS A 56 -2.95 0.29 18.06
CA CYS A 56 -1.92 -0.57 17.45
C CYS A 56 -1.93 -2.00 18.05
N ASP A 57 -3.10 -2.56 18.36
CA ASP A 57 -3.25 -3.91 18.92
C ASP A 57 -3.87 -4.87 17.90
N HIS A 58 -3.12 -5.90 17.54
CA HIS A 58 -3.58 -6.97 16.66
C HIS A 58 -3.92 -8.28 17.40
N THR A 59 -3.56 -8.42 18.68
CA THR A 59 -3.55 -9.72 19.39
C THR A 59 -4.96 -10.26 19.64
N SER A 60 -5.92 -9.38 19.95
CA SER A 60 -7.30 -9.78 20.26
C SER A 60 -8.33 -9.31 19.22
N LYS A 61 -7.92 -8.48 18.26
CA LYS A 61 -8.80 -7.70 17.39
C LYS A 61 -8.45 -7.75 15.91
N GLY A 62 -7.54 -8.62 15.51
CA GLY A 62 -7.13 -8.75 14.12
C GLY A 62 -6.73 -10.15 13.72
N PHE A 63 -6.49 -10.31 12.42
CA PHE A 63 -5.92 -11.51 11.84
C PHE A 63 -4.73 -11.14 10.97
N LYS A 64 -3.72 -12.01 10.99
CA LYS A 64 -2.53 -11.87 10.15
C LYS A 64 -2.95 -11.95 8.69
N ARG A 65 -2.61 -10.92 7.91
CA ARG A 65 -2.95 -10.82 6.49
C ARG A 65 -1.77 -11.17 5.60
N TRP A 66 -0.59 -10.60 5.86
CA TRP A 66 0.64 -10.84 5.10
C TRP A 66 1.90 -10.67 5.95
N GLU A 67 3.02 -11.20 5.47
CA GLU A 67 4.35 -11.05 6.09
C GLU A 67 5.36 -10.47 5.12
N CYS A 68 6.00 -9.37 5.52
CA CYS A 68 7.16 -8.79 4.86
C CYS A 68 8.42 -9.32 5.53
N ASN A 69 8.84 -10.52 5.12
CA ASN A 69 9.97 -11.26 5.71
C ASN A 69 11.13 -11.54 4.74
N ARG A 70 11.07 -11.02 3.51
CA ARG A 70 12.14 -11.17 2.50
C ARG A 70 12.65 -9.80 2.02
N PRO A 71 13.49 -9.13 2.81
CA PRO A 71 14.04 -7.81 2.47
C PRO A 71 14.96 -7.84 1.22
N HIS A 72 15.63 -8.97 0.96
CA HIS A 72 16.53 -9.20 -0.17
C HIS A 72 15.93 -10.11 -1.25
N SER A 73 14.62 -9.98 -1.50
CA SER A 73 13.96 -10.79 -2.52
C SER A 73 14.59 -10.57 -3.91
N PRO A 74 14.96 -11.63 -4.65
CA PRO A 74 15.67 -11.51 -5.93
C PRO A 74 14.80 -10.92 -7.04
N ASN A 75 13.48 -11.01 -6.92
CA ASN A 75 12.52 -10.48 -7.88
C ASN A 75 12.01 -9.08 -7.49
N GLY A 76 12.80 -8.32 -6.72
CA GLY A 76 12.41 -7.04 -6.15
C GLY A 76 11.48 -7.16 -4.95
N PRO A 77 10.82 -6.06 -4.54
CA PRO A 77 9.98 -6.02 -3.34
C PRO A 77 8.85 -7.05 -3.39
N LEU A 78 8.61 -7.74 -2.26
CA LEU A 78 7.41 -8.56 -2.13
C LEU A 78 6.17 -7.68 -2.30
N LYS A 79 5.25 -8.15 -3.14
CA LYS A 79 4.00 -7.48 -3.47
C LYS A 79 2.82 -8.34 -3.05
N PHE A 80 1.92 -7.76 -2.28
CA PHE A 80 0.62 -8.35 -1.95
C PHE A 80 -0.49 -7.52 -2.55
N SER A 81 -1.52 -8.19 -3.07
CA SER A 81 -2.69 -7.53 -3.66
C SER A 81 -3.95 -7.90 -2.90
N GLU A 82 -4.72 -6.90 -2.50
CA GLU A 82 -6.07 -7.05 -1.96
C GLU A 82 -7.08 -6.61 -3.02
N LYS A 83 -8.13 -7.41 -3.22
CA LYS A 83 -9.25 -7.02 -4.09
C LYS A 83 -10.45 -6.67 -3.22
N PHE A 84 -11.00 -5.47 -3.40
CA PHE A 84 -12.19 -5.02 -2.67
C PHE A 84 -13.47 -5.63 -3.26
N GLN A 85 -13.67 -6.93 -3.09
CA GLN A 85 -14.80 -7.66 -3.64
C GLN A 85 -15.93 -7.87 -2.63
N LEU A 86 -17.17 -7.89 -3.11
CA LEU A 86 -18.38 -8.12 -2.30
C LEU A 86 -18.47 -9.56 -1.79
N PHE A 87 -17.99 -10.51 -2.57
CA PHE A 87 -18.07 -11.94 -2.32
C PHE A 87 -16.74 -12.57 -2.69
N THR A 88 -16.31 -13.54 -1.89
CA THR A 88 -15.09 -14.30 -2.13
C THR A 88 -15.41 -15.80 -2.13
N PRO A 89 -14.94 -16.55 -3.13
CA PRO A 89 -15.13 -18.00 -3.16
C PRO A 89 -14.20 -18.72 -2.16
N PHE A 90 -13.28 -18.00 -1.51
CA PHE A 90 -12.33 -18.57 -0.56
C PHE A 90 -12.88 -18.46 0.87
N SER A 91 -12.89 -19.56 1.62
CA SER A 91 -13.46 -19.63 2.98
C SER A 91 -12.76 -18.71 4.00
N LEU A 92 -11.47 -18.42 3.80
CA LEU A 92 -10.71 -17.45 4.59
C LEU A 92 -10.52 -16.11 3.86
N GLY A 93 -11.24 -15.91 2.75
CA GLY A 93 -11.23 -14.66 2.01
C GLY A 93 -11.99 -13.57 2.77
N PHE A 94 -11.66 -12.33 2.49
CA PHE A 94 -12.33 -11.19 3.10
C PHE A 94 -13.33 -10.54 2.15
N GLU A 95 -14.50 -10.18 2.67
CA GLU A 95 -15.56 -9.50 1.92
C GLU A 95 -15.65 -8.03 2.31
N PHE A 96 -15.79 -7.17 1.31
CA PHE A 96 -15.86 -5.72 1.48
C PHE A 96 -17.25 -5.20 1.12
N ARG A 97 -17.73 -4.22 1.87
CA ARG A 97 -19.05 -3.60 1.69
C ARG A 97 -18.90 -2.12 1.37
N PRO A 98 -19.65 -1.58 0.39
CA PRO A 98 -19.70 -0.15 0.12
C PRO A 98 -20.12 0.66 1.36
N GLY A 99 -19.56 1.86 1.51
CA GLY A 99 -19.81 2.75 2.64
C GLY A 99 -19.16 2.32 3.95
N ARG A 100 -18.24 1.34 3.94
CA ARG A 100 -17.55 0.86 5.14
C ARG A 100 -16.07 1.19 5.14
N GLU A 101 -15.53 1.33 6.35
CA GLU A 101 -14.11 1.51 6.62
C GLU A 101 -13.46 0.21 7.07
N TYR A 102 -12.22 0.01 6.65
CA TYR A 102 -11.40 -1.15 6.92
C TYR A 102 -10.00 -0.70 7.33
N TYR A 103 -9.36 -1.44 8.23
CA TYR A 103 -8.17 -0.97 8.90
C TYR A 103 -7.05 -2.00 8.85
N TYR A 104 -5.85 -1.51 8.55
CA TYR A 104 -4.63 -2.30 8.53
C TYR A 104 -3.59 -1.67 9.44
N ILE A 105 -2.85 -2.51 10.16
CA ILE A 105 -1.69 -2.10 10.95
C ILE A 105 -0.50 -3.01 10.67
N SER A 106 0.71 -2.48 10.78
CA SER A 106 1.94 -3.27 10.84
C SER A 106 2.38 -3.47 12.28
N SER A 107 2.85 -4.67 12.62
CA SER A 107 3.58 -4.88 13.85
C SER A 107 5.07 -4.95 13.53
N THR A 108 5.83 -4.00 14.08
CA THR A 108 7.29 -4.09 14.21
C THR A 108 7.61 -4.38 15.69
N ILE A 109 8.64 -5.18 15.95
CA ILE A 109 9.17 -5.33 17.31
C ILE A 109 10.14 -4.16 17.50
N ALA A 110 9.66 -3.07 18.08
CA ALA A 110 10.56 -1.98 18.48
C ALA A 110 11.31 -2.40 19.75
N GLU A 111 12.64 -2.34 19.71
CA GLU A 111 13.57 -2.66 20.81
C GLU A 111 13.22 -1.93 22.13
N ASN A 112 12.57 -0.77 22.04
CA ASN A 112 12.24 0.09 23.16
C ASN A 112 10.85 -0.16 23.80
N GLY A 113 10.11 -1.19 23.34
CA GLY A 113 8.77 -1.52 23.86
C GLY A 113 7.68 -0.49 23.51
N ARG A 114 8.01 0.59 22.77
CA ARG A 114 7.05 1.59 22.31
C ARG A 114 6.37 1.07 21.05
N ARG A 115 5.07 0.78 21.13
CA ARG A 115 4.26 0.34 19.98
C ARG A 115 4.00 1.49 19.03
N THR A 116 4.91 1.74 18.10
CA THR A 116 4.64 2.59 16.92
C THR A 116 4.32 1.68 15.75
N CYS A 117 3.05 1.59 15.35
CA CYS A 117 2.64 0.84 14.17
C CYS A 117 2.46 1.76 12.96
N LEU A 118 2.82 1.27 11.77
CA LEU A 118 2.30 1.87 10.55
C LEU A 118 0.84 1.48 10.43
N LYS A 119 -0.01 2.42 10.02
CA LYS A 119 -1.45 2.19 9.98
C LYS A 119 -2.06 2.78 8.71
N LEU A 120 -3.03 2.06 8.16
CA LEU A 120 -3.76 2.44 6.94
C LEU A 120 -5.26 2.30 7.20
N LYS A 121 -6.01 3.37 6.90
CA LYS A 121 -7.48 3.34 6.80
C LYS A 121 -7.90 3.22 5.34
N VAL A 122 -8.78 2.30 5.03
CA VAL A 122 -9.38 2.15 3.70
C VAL A 122 -10.87 2.40 3.78
N PHE A 123 -11.37 3.41 3.08
CA PHE A 123 -12.80 3.63 2.95
C PHE A 123 -13.29 3.10 1.60
N VAL A 124 -14.20 2.12 1.62
CA VAL A 124 -14.85 1.63 0.42
C VAL A 124 -16.03 2.55 0.13
N ARG A 125 -15.92 3.35 -0.93
CA ARG A 125 -16.93 4.33 -1.30
C ARG A 125 -18.29 3.66 -1.56
N PRO A 126 -19.41 4.32 -1.25
CA PRO A 126 -20.74 3.86 -1.65
C PRO A 126 -20.84 3.68 -3.18
N THR A 127 -21.67 2.74 -3.64
CA THR A 127 -21.77 2.36 -5.05
C THR A 127 -22.08 3.54 -5.98
N ASN A 128 -22.94 4.46 -5.56
CA ASN A 128 -23.31 5.66 -6.32
C ASN A 128 -22.12 6.62 -6.53
N SER A 129 -21.12 6.54 -5.67
CA SER A 129 -19.95 7.42 -5.67
C SER A 129 -18.83 6.86 -6.55
N CYS A 130 -18.90 5.57 -6.90
CA CYS A 130 -17.89 4.89 -7.73
C CYS A 130 -18.14 5.00 -9.24
N VAL A 131 -19.24 5.63 -9.65
CA VAL A 131 -19.53 5.89 -11.06
C VAL A 131 -18.52 6.93 -11.56
N LYS A 132 -17.67 6.54 -12.52
CA LYS A 132 -16.95 7.52 -13.33
C LYS A 132 -18.00 8.40 -13.98
N THR A 133 -18.04 9.68 -13.63
CA THR A 133 -18.62 10.68 -14.53
C THR A 133 -17.95 10.43 -15.88
N ILE A 134 -18.72 9.98 -16.88
CA ILE A 134 -18.33 10.14 -18.27
C ILE A 134 -18.35 11.66 -18.49
N GLY A 135 -17.25 12.29 -18.14
CA GLY A 135 -17.02 13.69 -18.39
C GLY A 135 -16.96 13.84 -19.90
N VAL A 136 -17.98 14.51 -20.44
CA VAL A 136 -18.01 15.05 -21.79
C VAL A 136 -16.79 15.96 -21.97
N HIS A 137 -15.66 15.38 -22.32
CA HIS A 137 -14.50 16.07 -22.87
C HIS A 137 -13.65 15.12 -23.73
N ASP A 138 -14.31 14.25 -24.49
CA ASP A 138 -13.75 13.79 -25.76
C ASP A 138 -13.77 14.97 -26.74
N ARG A 139 -12.71 15.77 -26.67
CA ARG A 139 -12.27 16.62 -27.78
C ARG A 139 -10.80 16.35 -27.99
N VAL A 140 -10.56 15.40 -28.90
CA VAL A 140 -9.55 15.42 -29.95
C VAL A 140 -8.49 16.50 -29.79
N PHE A 141 -7.27 16.09 -29.46
CA PHE A 141 -6.05 16.74 -29.93
C PHE A 141 -5.19 15.66 -30.57
N ASP A 142 -5.27 15.60 -31.89
CA ASP A 142 -4.23 15.03 -32.75
C ASP A 142 -3.21 16.15 -33.00
N VAL A 143 -1.92 15.90 -32.79
CA VAL A 143 -0.78 16.27 -33.66
C VAL A 143 0.50 15.68 -33.04
N ASN A 144 1.03 14.70 -33.76
CA ASN A 144 2.43 14.30 -33.91
C ASN A 144 3.50 15.27 -33.33
N ASP A 145 4.28 14.84 -32.34
CA ASP A 145 5.63 15.36 -32.10
C ASP A 145 6.57 14.24 -31.62
N LYS A 146 7.48 13.84 -32.51
CA LYS A 146 8.73 13.18 -32.13
C LYS A 146 9.61 14.23 -31.47
N VAL A 147 9.92 14.07 -30.18
CA VAL A 147 11.16 14.60 -29.61
C VAL A 147 11.82 13.50 -28.79
N GLU A 148 12.85 12.96 -29.41
CA GLU A 148 13.93 12.20 -28.80
C GLU A 148 14.68 13.12 -27.83
N ASN A 149 14.82 12.75 -26.56
CA ASN A 149 16.01 13.10 -25.79
C ASN A 149 16.19 12.23 -24.55
N SER A 150 17.17 11.34 -24.65
CA SER A 150 18.30 11.23 -23.72
C SER A 150 17.95 11.16 -22.23
N LEU A 151 17.79 9.93 -21.74
CA LEU A 151 18.08 9.60 -20.35
C LEU A 151 19.61 9.70 -20.13
N GLU A 152 20.09 10.90 -19.85
CA GLU A 152 21.37 11.08 -19.16
C GLU A 152 21.13 10.92 -17.64
N PRO A 153 22.02 10.19 -16.94
CA PRO A 153 21.81 9.77 -15.56
C PRO A 153 22.07 10.94 -14.62
N ALA A 154 21.01 11.48 -14.02
CA ALA A 154 21.16 12.42 -12.92
C ALA A 154 21.61 11.68 -11.66
N GLY A 155 22.92 11.74 -11.40
CA GLY A 155 23.49 11.76 -10.06
C GLY A 155 23.68 10.40 -9.39
N ILE A 156 24.90 9.88 -9.53
CA ILE A 156 25.51 8.93 -8.60
C ILE A 156 25.56 9.61 -7.22
N LEU A 157 24.81 9.06 -6.26
CA LEU A 157 25.21 9.03 -4.86
C LEU A 157 25.19 7.56 -4.46
N ASP A 158 26.36 7.01 -4.20
CA ASP A 158 26.53 5.62 -3.87
C ASP A 158 25.75 5.22 -2.61
N HIS A 159 25.18 4.02 -2.70
CA HIS A 159 24.77 3.11 -1.64
C HIS A 159 23.37 3.29 -1.02
N VAL A 160 22.61 2.20 -1.19
CA VAL A 160 21.34 1.85 -0.54
C VAL A 160 20.08 2.41 -1.22
N ILE A 161 19.61 1.73 -2.27
CA ILE A 161 18.19 1.82 -2.65
C ILE A 161 17.39 1.15 -1.51
N VAL A 162 16.98 1.94 -0.53
CA VAL A 162 15.92 1.58 0.41
C VAL A 162 14.61 1.88 -0.29
N VAL A 163 13.84 0.86 -0.66
CA VAL A 163 12.44 1.09 -1.04
C VAL A 163 11.61 1.03 0.24
N PRO A 164 11.08 2.16 0.75
CA PRO A 164 10.24 2.13 1.95
C PRO A 164 8.92 1.40 1.65
N ALA A 165 8.30 0.87 2.70
CA ALA A 165 6.95 0.31 2.64
C ALA A 165 6.01 1.25 1.87
N ALA A 166 5.50 0.78 0.73
CA ALA A 166 4.66 1.59 -0.15
C ALA A 166 3.31 0.92 -0.36
N TRP A 167 2.25 1.70 -0.17
CA TRP A 167 0.88 1.25 -0.41
C TRP A 167 0.35 2.02 -1.61
N SER A 168 -0.03 1.28 -2.65
CA SER A 168 -0.43 1.84 -3.93
C SER A 168 -1.79 1.30 -4.32
N LYS A 169 -2.75 2.21 -4.47
CA LYS A 169 -4.04 1.90 -5.08
C LYS A 169 -3.84 1.73 -6.58
N GLN A 170 -4.39 0.66 -7.15
CA GLN A 170 -4.52 0.52 -8.61
C GLN A 170 -5.95 0.79 -9.03
N TYR A 171 -6.11 1.67 -10.00
CA TYR A 171 -7.35 1.85 -10.73
C TYR A 171 -7.36 0.87 -11.90
N LYS A 172 -8.32 -0.07 -11.95
CA LYS A 172 -8.56 -0.83 -13.18
C LYS A 172 -9.55 -0.06 -14.04
N ASN A 173 -9.12 0.33 -15.24
CA ASN A 173 -10.03 0.63 -16.33
C ASN A 173 -10.51 -0.71 -16.87
N PHE A 174 -11.78 -1.04 -16.61
CA PHE A 174 -12.51 -2.01 -17.44
C PHE A 174 -13.07 -1.28 -18.65
#